data_AF-A0A1H6XUE0-F1
#
_entry.id   AF-A0A1H6XUE0-F1
#
_cell.length_a   1.000
_cell.length_b   1.000
_cell.length_c   1.000
_cell.angle_alpha   90.00
_cell.angle_beta   90.00
_cell.angle_gamma   90.00
#
_symmetry.space_group_name_H-M   'P 1'
#
loop_
_entity.id
_entity.type
_entity.pdbx_description
1 polymer ?
#
loop_
_entity_poly.entity_id
_entity_poly.type
_entity_poly.pdbx_seq_one_letter_code
_entity_poly.pdbx_strand_id
1 'polypeptide(L)'
;MSSPETENTVPYVREGDIVLVIPEYNQFYTDLLYGYTELVSILFDVYPDGIQQIDIKQWWHLIPFMPFYAASKLKLSKLPAATAEVGVYDRKAFNSYGDAYLHWTKPPAKFKAAKEVQADNQVNPEAMQLLVDFQQYVEGKKATMILMPPAYQSTSFTNQKPMIDKIQQAIQEKNLPLIAAPERYKLPDSVFYDSNYHLILPGIERRSNLMIEDLTRVAGAL
;
A
#
# COMPACT_ATOMS: atom_id res chain seq x y z
N MET A 1 3.67 16.56 6.90
CA MET A 1 4.12 16.30 5.51
C MET A 1 3.28 15.13 5.04
N SER A 2 2.61 15.23 3.90
CA SER A 2 1.50 14.33 3.53
C SER A 2 1.90 13.38 2.38
N SER A 3 1.40 12.14 2.38
CA SER A 3 1.60 11.22 1.23
C SER A 3 0.46 11.41 0.23
N PRO A 4 0.68 11.12 -1.07
CA PRO A 4 -0.34 11.31 -2.09
C PRO A 4 -1.62 10.50 -1.80
N GLU A 5 -1.50 9.36 -1.11
CA GLU A 5 -2.63 8.53 -0.71
C GLU A 5 -3.47 9.18 0.40
N THR A 6 -2.82 9.78 1.41
CA THR A 6 -3.53 10.52 2.47
C THR A 6 -4.18 11.79 1.92
N GLU A 7 -3.51 12.52 1.05
CA GLU A 7 -4.01 13.78 0.46
C GLU A 7 -5.24 13.58 -0.41
N ASN A 8 -5.27 12.51 -1.20
CA ASN A 8 -6.44 12.19 -2.01
C ASN A 8 -7.63 11.73 -1.17
N THR A 9 -7.41 11.23 0.05
CA THR A 9 -8.49 10.76 0.94
C THR A 9 -9.07 11.90 1.77
N VAL A 10 -8.21 12.80 2.25
CA VAL A 10 -8.52 13.96 3.12
C VAL A 10 -9.82 14.69 2.72
N PRO A 11 -10.03 15.10 1.45
CA PRO A 11 -11.24 15.85 1.05
C PRO A 11 -12.57 15.10 1.24
N TYR A 12 -12.53 13.78 1.35
CA TYR A 12 -13.72 12.94 1.38
C TYR A 12 -14.13 12.47 2.78
N VAL A 13 -13.27 12.66 3.79
CA VAL A 13 -13.54 12.25 5.18
C VAL A 13 -14.63 13.13 5.81
N ARG A 14 -15.66 12.47 6.35
CA ARG A 14 -16.83 13.10 7.00
C ARG A 14 -17.02 12.60 8.44
N GLU A 15 -17.81 13.34 9.21
CA GLU A 15 -18.19 12.96 10.57
C GLU A 15 -18.82 11.56 10.59
N GLY A 16 -18.32 10.69 11.48
CA GLY A 16 -18.77 9.31 11.62
C GLY A 16 -18.10 8.29 10.67
N ASP A 17 -17.25 8.71 9.74
CA ASP A 17 -16.53 7.78 8.87
C ASP A 17 -15.50 6.96 9.66
N ILE A 18 -15.28 5.71 9.22
CA ILE A 18 -14.14 4.89 9.63
C ILE A 18 -13.14 4.84 8.48
N VAL A 19 -11.95 5.40 8.70
CA VAL A 19 -10.86 5.45 7.72
C VAL A 19 -9.89 4.32 8.03
N LEU A 20 -9.84 3.32 7.15
CA LEU A 20 -8.90 2.20 7.26
C LEU A 20 -7.59 2.54 6.53
N VAL A 21 -6.46 2.41 7.23
CA VAL A 21 -5.13 2.68 6.69
C VAL A 21 -4.30 1.40 6.77
N ILE A 22 -3.87 0.89 5.60
CA ILE A 22 -3.20 -0.42 5.46
C ILE A 22 -1.89 -0.26 4.68
N PRO A 23 -0.86 0.36 5.27
CA PRO A 23 0.41 0.59 4.59
C PRO A 23 1.21 -0.72 4.45
N GLU A 24 1.94 -0.87 3.35
CA GLU A 24 2.93 -1.92 3.20
C GLU A 24 4.13 -1.67 4.14
N TYR A 25 4.79 -2.73 4.60
CA TYR A 25 5.90 -2.59 5.56
C TYR A 25 7.06 -1.75 5.01
N ASN A 26 7.33 -1.87 3.71
CA ASN A 26 8.40 -1.15 3.01
C ASN A 26 8.20 0.38 3.04
N GLN A 27 6.96 0.88 3.11
CA GLN A 27 6.66 2.31 3.19
C GLN A 27 7.14 2.92 4.52
N PHE A 28 7.38 2.10 5.55
CA PHE A 28 7.85 2.57 6.85
C PHE A 28 9.35 2.72 6.99
N TYR A 29 10.17 2.17 6.09
CA TYR A 29 11.63 2.17 6.26
C TYR A 29 12.42 2.34 4.95
N THR A 30 11.72 2.58 3.85
CA THR A 30 12.31 2.88 2.54
C THR A 30 11.74 4.19 2.00
N ASP A 31 12.29 4.64 0.88
CA ASP A 31 11.83 5.84 0.19
C ASP A 31 10.52 5.63 -0.60
N LEU A 32 9.92 4.44 -0.57
CA LEU A 32 8.63 4.18 -1.23
C LEU A 32 7.50 5.09 -0.72
N LEU A 33 7.64 5.65 0.48
CA LEU A 33 6.76 6.69 1.01
C LEU A 33 6.62 7.89 0.05
N TYR A 34 7.68 8.22 -0.69
CA TYR A 34 7.72 9.36 -1.60
C TYR A 34 7.22 9.04 -3.02
N GLY A 35 6.75 7.80 -3.24
CA GLY A 35 6.27 7.31 -4.52
C GLY A 35 7.36 6.71 -5.41
N TYR A 36 6.93 6.11 -6.52
CA TYR A 36 7.80 5.44 -7.49
C TYR A 36 7.32 5.74 -8.93
N THR A 37 7.67 4.89 -9.89
CA THR A 37 7.26 5.05 -11.31
C THR A 37 5.75 5.13 -11.53
N GLU A 38 4.98 4.49 -10.66
CA GLU A 38 3.52 4.44 -10.67
C GLU A 38 2.94 5.81 -10.37
N LEU A 39 3.49 6.52 -9.37
CA LEU A 39 3.07 7.87 -9.03
C LEU A 39 3.32 8.84 -10.19
N VAL A 40 4.47 8.73 -10.87
CA VAL A 40 4.73 9.51 -12.10
C VAL A 40 3.64 9.26 -13.14
N SER A 41 3.29 8.00 -13.39
CA SER A 41 2.25 7.67 -14.38
C SER A 41 0.88 8.22 -13.97
N ILE A 42 0.52 8.15 -12.69
CA ILE A 42 -0.73 8.75 -12.18
C ILE A 42 -0.74 10.26 -12.43
N LEU A 43 0.34 10.96 -12.07
CA LEU A 43 0.43 12.41 -12.18
C LEU A 43 0.39 12.91 -13.63
N PHE A 44 0.88 12.15 -14.60
CA PHE A 44 0.92 12.63 -15.99
C PHE A 44 -0.15 12.04 -16.90
N ASP A 45 -0.70 10.86 -16.58
CA ASP A 45 -1.70 10.19 -17.43
C ASP A 45 -3.12 10.21 -16.86
N VAL A 46 -3.28 10.19 -15.52
CA VAL A 46 -4.57 9.90 -14.88
C VAL A 46 -5.12 11.11 -14.14
N TYR A 47 -4.29 11.75 -13.31
CA TYR A 47 -4.67 12.89 -12.47
C TYR A 47 -3.62 14.01 -12.49
N PRO A 48 -3.56 14.79 -13.59
CA PRO A 48 -2.64 15.92 -13.73
C PRO A 48 -2.75 16.99 -12.65
N ASP A 49 -3.95 17.24 -12.14
CA ASP A 49 -4.13 18.23 -11.07
C ASP A 49 -3.44 17.81 -9.77
N GLY A 50 -3.18 16.50 -9.58
CA GLY A 50 -2.41 15.96 -8.45
C GLY A 50 -0.96 16.47 -8.38
N ILE A 51 -0.41 17.00 -9.49
CA ILE A 51 0.92 17.64 -9.51
C ILE A 51 1.04 18.76 -8.47
N GLN A 52 -0.07 19.45 -8.18
CA GLN A 52 -0.12 20.54 -7.21
C GLN A 52 0.01 20.07 -5.76
N GLN A 53 -0.16 18.77 -5.50
CA GLN A 53 -0.12 18.15 -4.18
C GLN A 53 1.28 17.58 -3.86
N ILE A 54 2.15 17.45 -4.86
CA ILE A 54 3.48 16.84 -4.69
C ILE A 54 4.48 17.83 -4.10
N ASP A 55 5.08 17.46 -2.97
CA ASP A 55 6.08 18.27 -2.29
C ASP A 55 7.46 18.21 -2.97
N ILE A 56 8.36 19.13 -2.58
CA ILE A 56 9.68 19.23 -3.20
C ILE A 56 10.55 17.98 -2.98
N LYS A 57 10.44 17.31 -1.83
CA LYS A 57 11.21 16.08 -1.54
C LYS A 57 10.70 14.93 -2.40
N GLN A 58 9.39 14.80 -2.55
CA GLN A 58 8.77 13.85 -3.47
C GLN A 58 9.21 14.13 -4.90
N TRP A 59 9.22 15.39 -5.35
CA TRP A 59 9.76 15.74 -6.67
C TRP A 59 11.22 15.31 -6.86
N TRP A 60 12.08 15.55 -5.87
CA TRP A 60 13.46 15.06 -5.91
C TRP A 60 13.55 13.54 -6.02
N HIS A 61 12.66 12.81 -5.37
CA HIS A 61 12.59 11.36 -5.46
C HIS A 61 12.02 10.87 -6.81
N LEU A 62 11.10 11.62 -7.43
CA LEU A 62 10.43 11.23 -8.67
C LEU A 62 11.21 11.58 -9.95
N ILE A 63 12.03 12.65 -9.93
CA ILE A 63 12.82 13.10 -11.09
C ILE A 63 13.62 11.97 -11.76
N PRO A 64 14.32 11.07 -11.03
CA PRO A 64 15.04 9.95 -11.62
C PRO A 64 14.17 8.99 -12.45
N PHE A 65 12.87 8.92 -12.19
CA PHE A 65 11.93 8.04 -12.90
C PHE A 65 11.37 8.68 -14.18
N MET A 66 11.43 10.01 -14.31
CA MET A 66 10.89 10.76 -15.45
C MET A 66 11.45 10.32 -16.83
N PRO A 67 12.77 10.06 -17.00
CA PRO A 67 13.29 9.59 -18.28
C PRO A 67 12.75 8.21 -18.68
N PHE A 68 12.60 7.30 -17.71
CA PHE A 68 12.04 5.97 -17.95
C PHE A 68 10.58 6.04 -18.35
N TYR A 69 9.81 6.89 -17.67
CA TYR A 69 8.42 7.20 -18.01
C TYR A 69 8.30 7.78 -19.44
N ALA A 70 9.08 8.81 -19.78
CA ALA A 70 9.05 9.40 -21.12
C ALA A 70 9.40 8.38 -22.22
N ALA A 71 10.42 7.55 -21.97
CA ALA A 71 10.81 6.49 -22.89
C ALA A 71 9.72 5.42 -23.09
N SER A 72 8.95 5.09 -22.04
CA SER A 72 7.85 4.13 -22.15
C SER A 72 6.74 4.64 -23.08
N LYS A 73 6.40 5.94 -23.01
CA LYS A 73 5.41 6.59 -23.89
C LYS A 73 5.85 6.65 -25.35
N LEU A 74 7.12 6.94 -25.60
CA LEU A 74 7.70 6.94 -26.95
C LEU A 74 7.79 5.54 -27.58
N LYS A 75 7.87 4.48 -26.76
CA LYS A 75 7.82 3.09 -27.24
C LYS A 75 6.38 2.66 -27.56
N LEU A 76 5.43 3.01 -26.71
CA LEU A 76 4.00 2.75 -26.91
C LEU A 76 3.46 3.39 -28.19
N SER A 77 3.88 4.63 -28.49
CA SER A 77 3.45 5.31 -29.72
C SER A 77 3.96 4.67 -31.03
N LYS A 78 4.96 3.77 -30.94
CA LYS A 78 5.56 3.06 -32.08
C LYS A 78 5.05 1.64 -32.27
N LEU A 79 4.27 1.11 -31.33
CA LEU A 79 3.68 -0.22 -31.45
C LEU A 79 2.29 -0.11 -32.11
N PRO A 80 1.99 -0.90 -33.15
CA PRO A 80 0.61 -1.01 -33.63
C PRO A 80 -0.28 -1.46 -32.46
N ALA A 81 -1.51 -0.92 -32.39
CA ALA A 81 -2.51 -1.26 -31.38
C ALA A 81 -2.91 -2.74 -31.48
N ALA A 82 -2.02 -3.61 -31.02
CA ALA A 82 -2.10 -5.03 -31.23
C ALA A 82 -2.87 -5.69 -30.09
N THR A 83 -3.58 -6.74 -30.48
CA THR A 83 -4.38 -7.72 -29.74
C THR A 83 -3.58 -8.48 -28.68
N ALA A 84 -2.80 -7.80 -27.84
CA ALA A 84 -2.08 -8.40 -26.74
C ALA A 84 -3.06 -8.96 -25.72
N GLU A 85 -2.73 -10.14 -25.17
CA GLU A 85 -3.47 -10.68 -24.03
C GLU A 85 -3.47 -9.66 -22.89
N VAL A 86 -4.62 -9.53 -22.21
CA VAL A 86 -4.77 -8.58 -21.11
C VAL A 86 -3.85 -9.02 -19.96
N GLY A 87 -2.83 -8.22 -19.69
CA GLY A 87 -1.91 -8.41 -18.57
C GLY A 87 -2.62 -8.17 -17.24
N VAL A 88 -2.11 -8.75 -16.15
CA VAL A 88 -2.68 -8.60 -14.79
C VAL A 88 -2.61 -7.17 -14.24
N TYR A 89 -1.86 -6.29 -14.90
CA TYR A 89 -1.70 -4.86 -14.58
C TYR A 89 -2.33 -3.93 -15.63
N ASP A 90 -3.05 -4.49 -16.61
CA ASP A 90 -3.76 -3.67 -17.60
C ASP A 90 -5.00 -3.04 -16.97
N ARG A 91 -5.47 -1.91 -17.51
CA ARG A 91 -6.73 -1.28 -17.09
C ARG A 91 -7.91 -2.26 -17.08
N LYS A 92 -7.93 -3.23 -18.01
CA LYS A 92 -8.99 -4.24 -18.11
C LYS A 92 -8.87 -5.36 -17.05
N ALA A 93 -7.80 -5.35 -16.25
CA ALA A 93 -7.59 -6.30 -15.16
C ALA A 93 -8.32 -5.92 -13.86
N PHE A 94 -8.91 -4.72 -13.82
CA PHE A 94 -9.62 -4.18 -12.67
C PHE A 94 -11.13 -4.35 -12.83
N ASN A 95 -11.82 -4.77 -11.76
CA ASN A 95 -13.28 -4.86 -11.73
C ASN A 95 -13.91 -3.48 -11.43
N SER A 96 -15.24 -3.41 -11.33
CA SER A 96 -15.97 -2.16 -11.02
C SER A 96 -15.71 -1.60 -9.62
N TYR A 97 -15.12 -2.38 -8.72
CA TYR A 97 -14.74 -1.98 -7.37
C TYR A 97 -13.28 -1.51 -7.28
N GLY A 98 -12.52 -1.63 -8.38
CA GLY A 98 -11.10 -1.29 -8.41
C GLY A 98 -10.16 -2.44 -8.02
N ASP A 99 -10.65 -3.67 -7.85
CA ASP A 99 -9.79 -4.82 -7.55
C ASP A 99 -9.13 -5.37 -8.81
N ALA A 100 -7.83 -5.62 -8.75
CA ALA A 100 -7.13 -6.42 -9.75
C ALA A 100 -7.55 -7.89 -9.62
N TYR A 101 -8.41 -8.40 -10.52
CA TYR A 101 -9.05 -9.72 -10.36
C TYR A 101 -8.51 -10.82 -11.29
N LEU A 102 -7.81 -10.46 -12.37
CA LEU A 102 -7.38 -11.46 -13.37
C LEU A 102 -6.37 -12.49 -12.84
N HIS A 103 -5.65 -12.20 -11.76
CA HIS A 103 -4.68 -13.12 -11.17
C HIS A 103 -5.30 -14.09 -10.15
N TRP A 104 -6.54 -13.87 -9.72
CA TRP A 104 -7.20 -14.62 -8.65
C TRP A 104 -7.20 -16.14 -8.84
N THR A 105 -7.32 -16.58 -10.10
CA THR A 105 -7.36 -18.00 -10.47
C THR A 105 -6.11 -18.46 -11.23
N LYS A 106 -5.09 -17.60 -11.34
CA LYS A 106 -3.83 -17.95 -12.01
C LYS A 106 -2.92 -18.71 -11.03
N PRO A 107 -2.07 -19.62 -11.54
CA PRO A 107 -1.03 -20.20 -10.70
C PRO A 107 -0.08 -19.10 -10.19
N PRO A 108 0.49 -19.25 -8.98
CA PRO A 108 1.51 -18.34 -8.48
C PRO A 108 2.65 -18.16 -9.48
N ALA A 109 3.03 -16.91 -9.74
CA ALA A 109 4.25 -16.61 -10.46
C ALA A 109 5.46 -16.92 -9.58
N LYS A 110 6.62 -17.17 -10.20
CA LYS A 110 7.85 -17.31 -9.43
C LYS A 110 8.33 -15.93 -8.99
N PHE A 111 8.32 -15.69 -7.68
CA PHE A 111 8.91 -14.50 -7.07
C PHE A 111 9.80 -14.90 -5.89
N LYS A 112 10.69 -14.00 -5.49
CA LYS A 112 11.55 -14.20 -4.31
C LYS A 112 10.87 -13.57 -3.11
N ALA A 113 10.87 -14.29 -1.99
CA ALA A 113 10.51 -13.71 -0.71
C ALA A 113 11.39 -12.49 -0.39
N ALA A 114 10.90 -11.58 0.45
CA ALA A 114 11.70 -10.51 1.00
C ALA A 114 12.97 -11.08 1.64
N LYS A 115 14.09 -10.41 1.42
CA LYS A 115 15.36 -10.76 2.07
C LYS A 115 15.26 -10.51 3.57
N GLU A 116 16.26 -10.95 4.33
CA GLU A 116 16.39 -10.52 5.72
C GLU A 116 16.59 -9.01 5.80
N VAL A 117 16.05 -8.39 6.85
CA VAL A 117 16.27 -6.97 7.11
C VAL A 117 17.75 -6.72 7.41
N GLN A 118 18.30 -5.63 6.88
CA GLN A 118 19.63 -5.17 7.26
C GLN A 118 19.60 -4.60 8.68
N ALA A 119 20.68 -4.80 9.45
CA ALA A 119 20.72 -4.45 10.87
C ALA A 119 20.54 -2.94 11.12
N ASP A 120 20.99 -2.11 10.18
CA ASP A 120 20.95 -0.65 10.21
C ASP A 120 19.61 -0.05 9.75
N ASN A 121 18.69 -0.86 9.19
CA ASN A 121 17.35 -0.36 8.84
C ASN A 121 16.64 0.18 10.09
N GLN A 122 16.10 1.40 9.96
CA GLN A 122 15.31 2.08 10.98
C GLN A 122 13.94 2.45 10.43
N VAL A 123 12.98 2.61 11.33
CA VAL A 123 11.68 3.19 10.97
C VAL A 123 11.92 4.63 10.52
N ASN A 124 11.42 4.96 9.34
CA ASN A 124 11.42 6.31 8.82
C ASN A 124 10.51 7.18 9.71
N PRO A 125 11.07 8.19 10.42
CA PRO A 125 10.28 9.05 11.29
C PRO A 125 9.24 9.87 10.51
N GLU A 126 9.48 10.18 9.23
CA GLU A 126 8.53 10.90 8.39
C GLU A 126 7.29 10.05 8.09
N ALA A 127 7.44 8.73 7.91
CA ALA A 127 6.31 7.81 7.75
C ALA A 127 5.44 7.76 9.02
N MET A 128 6.07 7.75 10.21
CA MET A 128 5.34 7.80 11.48
C MET A 128 4.62 9.15 11.67
N GLN A 129 5.32 10.25 11.38
CA GLN A 129 4.74 11.58 11.53
C GLN A 129 3.54 11.78 10.59
N LEU A 130 3.63 11.27 9.36
CA LEU A 130 2.51 11.26 8.42
C LEU A 130 1.26 10.59 9.02
N LEU A 131 1.40 9.42 9.63
CA LEU A 131 0.26 8.72 10.24
C LEU A 131 -0.31 9.47 11.44
N VAL A 132 0.55 10.10 12.24
CA VAL A 132 0.11 10.94 13.37
C VAL A 132 -0.66 12.17 12.87
N ASP A 133 -0.12 12.88 11.87
CA ASP A 133 -0.76 14.04 11.25
C ASP A 133 -2.13 13.63 10.65
N PHE A 134 -2.18 12.48 9.99
CA PHE A 134 -3.41 11.96 9.38
C PHE A 134 -4.43 11.53 10.44
N GLN A 135 -4.02 10.91 11.54
CA GLN A 135 -4.91 10.61 12.66
C GLN A 135 -5.56 11.88 13.20
N GLN A 136 -4.76 12.90 13.48
CA GLN A 136 -5.25 14.18 14.00
C GLN A 136 -6.23 14.84 13.02
N TYR A 137 -5.98 14.74 11.72
CA TYR A 137 -6.91 15.21 10.71
C TYR A 137 -8.25 14.48 10.78
N VAL A 138 -8.23 13.14 10.78
CA VAL A 138 -9.43 12.30 10.81
C VAL A 138 -10.23 12.54 12.10
N GLU A 139 -9.56 12.61 13.25
CA GLU A 139 -10.18 12.95 14.54
C GLU A 139 -10.78 14.37 14.54
N GLY A 140 -10.10 15.34 13.93
CA GLY A 140 -10.60 16.70 13.77
C GLY A 140 -11.88 16.77 12.91
N LYS A 141 -12.12 15.78 12.06
CA LYS A 141 -13.37 15.59 11.31
C LYS A 141 -14.44 14.82 12.10
N LYS A 142 -14.15 14.42 13.34
CA LYS A 142 -14.96 13.49 14.14
C LYS A 142 -15.20 12.15 13.43
N ALA A 143 -14.19 11.71 12.70
CA ALA A 143 -14.11 10.38 12.12
C ALA A 143 -13.12 9.54 12.93
N THR A 144 -13.04 8.24 12.65
CA THR A 144 -12.13 7.31 13.33
C THR A 144 -11.12 6.77 12.33
N MET A 145 -9.83 6.93 12.63
CA MET A 145 -8.77 6.25 11.88
C MET A 145 -8.49 4.89 12.53
N ILE A 146 -8.28 3.86 11.72
CA ILE A 146 -7.83 2.54 12.17
C ILE A 146 -6.65 2.10 11.31
N LEU A 147 -5.54 1.74 11.94
CA LEU A 147 -4.44 1.05 11.28
C LEU A 147 -4.67 -0.45 11.29
N MET A 148 -4.38 -1.09 10.17
CA MET A 148 -4.42 -2.54 10.02
C MET A 148 -3.13 -3.05 9.40
N PRO A 149 -2.59 -4.19 9.87
CA PRO A 149 -1.45 -4.81 9.21
C PRO A 149 -1.79 -5.25 7.78
N PRO A 150 -0.87 -5.09 6.81
CA PRO A 150 -1.05 -5.67 5.49
C PRO A 150 -1.01 -7.20 5.57
N ALA A 151 -1.67 -7.88 4.63
CA ALA A 151 -1.42 -9.30 4.43
C ALA A 151 0.02 -9.50 3.94
N TYR A 152 0.75 -10.43 4.55
CA TYR A 152 2.17 -10.62 4.23
C TYR A 152 2.57 -12.09 4.18
N GLN A 153 3.41 -12.43 3.20
CA GLN A 153 3.87 -13.79 2.96
C GLN A 153 4.66 -14.33 4.16
N SER A 154 4.34 -15.54 4.63
CA SER A 154 4.93 -16.13 5.83
C SER A 154 6.46 -16.18 5.81
N THR A 155 7.08 -16.62 4.71
CA THR A 155 8.55 -16.61 4.61
C THR A 155 9.11 -15.19 4.64
N SER A 156 8.50 -14.25 3.93
CA SER A 156 8.90 -12.83 3.97
C SER A 156 8.74 -12.24 5.36
N PHE A 157 7.66 -12.58 6.07
CA PHE A 157 7.39 -12.15 7.44
C PHE A 157 8.48 -12.62 8.40
N THR A 158 8.88 -13.88 8.31
CA THR A 158 9.99 -14.41 9.12
C THR A 158 11.28 -13.63 8.85
N ASN A 159 11.61 -13.40 7.58
CA ASN A 159 12.84 -12.68 7.20
C ASN A 159 12.83 -11.21 7.65
N GLN A 160 11.66 -10.57 7.69
CA GLN A 160 11.48 -9.16 8.02
C GLN A 160 11.02 -8.91 9.45
N LYS A 161 10.86 -9.95 10.28
CA LYS A 161 10.31 -9.86 11.64
C LYS A 161 10.97 -8.77 12.49
N PRO A 162 12.30 -8.61 12.52
CA PRO A 162 12.91 -7.55 13.33
C PRO A 162 12.50 -6.14 12.89
N MET A 163 12.26 -5.92 11.59
CA MET A 163 11.76 -4.62 11.08
C MET A 163 10.28 -4.42 11.40
N ILE A 164 9.47 -5.47 11.22
CA ILE A 164 8.04 -5.46 11.55
C ILE A 164 7.84 -5.14 13.03
N ASP A 165 8.69 -5.68 13.92
CA ASP A 165 8.64 -5.41 15.36
C ASP A 165 9.01 -3.97 15.69
N LYS A 166 10.03 -3.42 15.03
CA LYS A 166 10.37 -1.99 15.16
C LYS A 166 9.20 -1.10 14.70
N ILE A 167 8.52 -1.45 13.59
CA ILE A 167 7.36 -0.71 13.09
C ILE A 167 6.21 -0.78 14.09
N GLN A 168 5.89 -1.97 14.60
CA GLN A 168 4.83 -2.15 15.59
C GLN A 168 5.12 -1.37 16.87
N GLN A 169 6.38 -1.39 17.35
CA GLN A 169 6.81 -0.62 18.50
C GLN A 169 6.64 0.89 18.25
N ALA A 170 7.08 1.40 17.09
CA ALA A 170 6.93 2.82 16.75
C ALA A 170 5.46 3.25 16.67
N ILE A 171 4.58 2.39 16.13
CA ILE A 171 3.12 2.60 16.10
C ILE A 171 2.56 2.71 17.53
N GLN A 172 2.98 1.81 18.43
CA GLN A 172 2.57 1.80 19.83
C GLN A 172 3.06 3.04 20.60
N GLU A 173 4.33 3.42 20.43
CA GLU A 173 4.93 4.60 21.06
C GLU A 173 4.22 5.90 20.67
N LYS A 174 3.65 5.96 19.45
CA LYS A 174 2.86 7.08 18.95
C LYS A 174 1.37 7.00 19.30
N ASN A 175 0.93 5.96 19.99
CA ASN A 175 -0.47 5.69 20.31
C ASN A 175 -1.39 5.65 19.07
N LEU A 176 -0.85 5.19 17.93
CA LEU A 176 -1.63 5.04 16.71
C LEU A 176 -2.57 3.81 16.84
N PRO A 177 -3.82 3.87 16.33
CA PRO A 177 -4.87 2.87 16.60
C PRO A 177 -4.72 1.60 15.74
N LEU A 178 -3.78 0.72 16.10
CA LEU A 178 -3.57 -0.56 15.42
C LEU A 178 -4.57 -1.64 15.87
N ILE A 179 -5.39 -2.15 14.95
CA ILE A 179 -6.49 -3.07 15.24
C ILE A 179 -6.05 -4.50 15.61
N ALA A 180 -4.86 -4.90 15.18
CA ALA A 180 -4.35 -6.26 15.35
C ALA A 180 -2.82 -6.33 15.31
N ALA A 181 -2.25 -7.34 15.97
CA ALA A 181 -0.84 -7.66 15.83
C ALA A 181 -0.50 -8.10 14.38
N PRO A 182 0.68 -7.74 13.85
CA PRO A 182 1.15 -8.15 12.52
C PRO A 182 1.00 -9.64 12.20
N GLU A 183 1.24 -10.52 13.17
CA GLU A 183 1.18 -11.98 13.01
C GLU A 183 -0.19 -12.48 12.56
N ARG A 184 -1.27 -11.75 12.89
CA ARG A 184 -2.64 -12.11 12.50
C ARG A 184 -2.82 -12.12 10.97
N TYR A 185 -2.12 -11.25 10.27
CA TYR A 185 -2.19 -11.09 8.81
C TYR A 185 -1.01 -11.76 8.07
N LYS A 186 -0.22 -12.57 8.78
CA LYS A 186 0.76 -13.46 8.17
C LYS A 186 0.05 -14.63 7.50
N LEU A 187 0.14 -14.72 6.17
CA LEU A 187 -0.52 -15.75 5.38
C LEU A 187 0.47 -16.77 4.79
N PRO A 188 0.05 -18.03 4.56
CA PRO A 188 0.93 -19.05 3.96
C PRO A 188 1.46 -18.64 2.59
N ASP A 189 2.68 -19.05 2.25
CA ASP A 189 3.30 -18.71 0.96
C ASP A 189 2.48 -19.17 -0.25
N SER A 190 1.70 -20.25 -0.11
CA SER A 190 0.88 -20.83 -1.17
C SER A 190 -0.26 -19.94 -1.66
N VAL A 191 -0.59 -18.85 -0.94
CA VAL A 191 -1.67 -17.95 -1.32
C VAL A 191 -1.21 -16.63 -1.95
N PHE A 192 0.08 -16.51 -2.29
CA PHE A 192 0.65 -15.33 -2.95
C PHE A 192 0.88 -15.57 -4.43
N TYR A 193 0.74 -14.52 -5.23
CA TYR A 193 0.81 -14.56 -6.69
C TYR A 193 2.22 -14.25 -7.21
N ASP A 194 2.61 -12.98 -7.27
CA ASP A 194 3.87 -12.53 -7.88
C ASP A 194 4.70 -11.58 -7.00
N SER A 195 4.21 -11.29 -5.80
CA SER A 195 4.89 -10.52 -4.77
C SER A 195 4.56 -11.06 -3.38
N ASN A 196 5.25 -10.55 -2.37
CA ASN A 196 5.00 -10.82 -0.96
C ASN A 196 3.75 -10.11 -0.40
N TYR A 197 2.99 -9.39 -1.24
CA TYR A 197 1.73 -8.71 -0.89
C TYR A 197 0.54 -9.13 -1.77
N HIS A 198 0.77 -9.57 -3.01
CA HIS A 198 -0.30 -9.91 -3.96
C HIS A 198 -0.86 -11.30 -3.70
N LEU A 199 -2.16 -11.40 -3.42
CA LEU A 199 -2.84 -12.63 -3.04
C LEU A 199 -3.63 -13.23 -4.22
N ILE A 200 -3.66 -14.56 -4.31
CA ILE A 200 -4.67 -15.27 -5.12
C ILE A 200 -6.00 -15.40 -4.35
N LEU A 201 -7.07 -15.84 -5.01
CA LEU A 201 -8.43 -15.85 -4.44
C LEU A 201 -8.51 -16.49 -3.03
N PRO A 202 -7.92 -17.67 -2.75
CA PRO A 202 -7.96 -18.25 -1.40
C PRO A 202 -7.30 -17.37 -0.33
N GLY A 203 -6.27 -16.61 -0.70
CA GLY A 203 -5.61 -15.65 0.18
C GLY A 203 -6.47 -14.43 0.44
N ILE A 204 -7.15 -13.93 -0.59
CA ILE A 204 -8.08 -12.80 -0.51
C ILE A 204 -9.23 -13.15 0.40
N GLU A 205 -9.92 -14.28 0.17
CA GLU A 205 -11.03 -14.74 1.01
C GLU A 205 -10.61 -14.87 2.48
N ARG A 206 -9.45 -15.46 2.72
CA ARG A 206 -8.90 -15.59 4.08
C ARG A 206 -8.62 -14.23 4.72
N ARG A 207 -7.97 -13.31 4.00
CA ARG A 207 -7.71 -11.95 4.49
C ARG A 207 -9.03 -11.22 4.79
N SER A 208 -10.00 -11.28 3.87
CA SER A 208 -11.30 -10.64 4.03
C SER A 208 -12.04 -11.14 5.26
N ASN A 209 -12.02 -12.44 5.54
CA ASN A 209 -12.62 -13.00 6.76
C ASN A 209 -11.95 -12.44 8.02
N LEU A 210 -10.61 -12.39 8.07
CA LEU A 210 -9.88 -11.79 9.20
C LEU A 210 -10.22 -10.31 9.39
N MET A 211 -10.33 -9.55 8.29
CA MET A 211 -10.72 -8.14 8.32
C MET A 211 -12.14 -7.96 8.85
N ILE A 212 -13.10 -8.76 8.38
CA ILE A 212 -14.50 -8.71 8.85
C ILE A 212 -14.55 -9.01 10.35
N GLU A 213 -13.85 -10.04 10.82
CA GLU A 213 -13.76 -10.37 12.25
C GLU A 213 -13.20 -9.18 13.07
N ASP A 214 -12.17 -8.51 12.57
CA ASP A 214 -11.52 -7.40 13.28
C ASP A 214 -12.41 -6.16 13.32
N LEU A 215 -12.98 -5.79 12.18
CA LEU A 215 -13.87 -4.64 12.05
C LEU A 215 -15.17 -4.84 12.84
N THR A 216 -15.71 -6.06 12.88
CA THR A 216 -16.90 -6.36 13.69
C THR A 216 -16.62 -6.19 15.19
N ARG A 217 -15.42 -6.57 15.65
CA ARG A 217 -15.01 -6.38 17.05
C ARG A 217 -14.91 -4.89 17.42
N VAL A 218 -14.41 -4.05 16.51
CA VAL A 218 -14.30 -2.61 16.74
C VAL A 218 -15.65 -1.92 16.60
N ALA A 219 -16.44 -2.24 15.58
CA ALA A 219 -17.77 -1.65 15.39
C ALA A 219 -18.76 -1.97 16.53
N GLY A 220 -18.58 -3.09 17.23
CA GLY A 220 -19.34 -3.39 18.45
C GLY A 220 -18.84 -2.66 19.71
N ALA A 221 -17.68 -1.99 19.63
CA ALA A 221 -17.06 -1.26 20.73
C ALA A 221 -17.10 0.28 20.54
N LEU A 222 -17.44 0.75 19.34
CA LEU A 222 -17.74 2.15 18.99
C LEU A 222 -19.22 2.46 19.22
#